data_AF-A0A644X126-F1
#
_entry.id   AF-A0A644X126-F1
#
_cell.length_a   1.000
_cell.length_b   1.000
_cell.length_c   1.000
_cell.angle_alpha   90.00
_cell.angle_beta   90.00
_cell.angle_gamma   90.00
#
_symmetry.space_group_name_H-M   'P 1'
#
loop_
_entity.id
_entity.type
_entity.pdbx_description
1 polymer ?
#
loop_
_entity_poly.entity_id
_entity_poly.type
_entity_poly.pdbx_seq_one_letter_code
_entity_poly.pdbx_strand_id
1 'polypeptide(L)'
;MKNKLPPFLAGVFTTALICSLTVTALAASGQVSFNLSAIKFNGQQISAKGENYTLSSGTNVPASITYTDENGGGTTYLPAKRISELVGVEIGYDAATGSVTIGQKATSSTQTSEASSDKANIKTAQDAVDELKSTLKNPGSLILNKVRLFYYEDQTNFYHVEIDYSATNSLGGYDRSNFYYPMLYDTTGGTLKRETASIIDRDGYDYISVASEDLEY
;
A
#
# COMPACT_ATOMS: atom_id res chain seq x y z
N MET A 1 -13.66 -75.52 -5.45
CA MET A 1 -12.66 -75.37 -6.54
C MET A 1 -11.88 -74.08 -6.28
N LYS A 2 -10.54 -74.12 -6.25
CA LYS A 2 -9.68 -72.96 -5.93
C LYS A 2 -9.30 -72.26 -7.24
N ASN A 3 -9.89 -71.11 -7.52
CA ASN A 3 -9.62 -70.35 -8.75
C ASN A 3 -8.24 -69.69 -8.64
N LYS A 4 -7.23 -70.23 -9.32
CA LYS A 4 -5.92 -69.59 -9.43
C LYS A 4 -5.99 -68.58 -10.58
N LEU A 5 -5.89 -67.29 -10.25
CA LEU A 5 -5.73 -66.25 -11.27
C LEU A 5 -4.41 -66.53 -12.01
N PRO A 6 -4.39 -66.60 -13.36
CA PRO A 6 -3.16 -66.81 -14.09
C PRO A 6 -2.20 -65.63 -13.86
N PRO A 7 -0.88 -65.87 -13.76
CA PRO A 7 0.11 -64.86 -13.38
C PRO A 7 0.16 -63.66 -14.35
N PHE A 8 -0.26 -63.86 -15.60
CA PHE A 8 -0.43 -62.77 -16.57
C PHE A 8 -1.51 -61.76 -16.14
N LEU A 9 -2.66 -62.23 -15.66
CA LEU A 9 -3.73 -61.33 -15.17
C LEU A 9 -3.31 -60.60 -13.90
N ALA A 10 -2.53 -61.25 -13.03
CA ALA A 10 -1.98 -60.61 -11.85
C ALA A 10 -1.03 -59.45 -12.24
N GLY A 11 -0.18 -59.66 -13.25
CA GLY A 11 0.70 -58.62 -13.79
C GLY A 11 -0.06 -57.43 -14.37
N VAL A 12 -1.08 -57.67 -15.21
CA VAL A 12 -1.93 -56.59 -15.76
C VAL A 12 -2.62 -55.78 -14.66
N PHE A 13 -3.10 -56.46 -13.61
CA PHE A 13 -3.68 -55.78 -12.44
C PHE A 13 -2.65 -54.94 -11.68
N THR A 14 -1.43 -55.43 -11.49
CA THR A 14 -0.36 -54.67 -10.84
C THR A 14 0.01 -53.43 -11.66
N THR A 15 0.14 -53.54 -12.98
CA THR A 15 0.44 -52.39 -13.83
C THR A 15 -0.71 -51.38 -13.84
N ALA A 16 -1.97 -51.84 -13.90
CA ALA A 16 -3.14 -50.97 -13.83
C ALA A 16 -3.21 -50.21 -12.48
N LEU A 17 -2.89 -50.89 -11.37
CA LEU A 17 -2.84 -50.27 -10.05
C LEU A 17 -1.74 -49.21 -9.97
N ILE A 18 -0.54 -49.49 -10.46
CA ILE A 18 0.57 -48.53 -10.51
C ILE A 18 0.20 -47.32 -11.38
N CYS A 19 -0.38 -47.54 -12.57
CA CYS A 19 -0.84 -46.45 -13.43
C CYS A 19 -1.90 -45.60 -12.75
N SER A 20 -2.88 -46.20 -12.05
CA SER A 20 -3.93 -45.45 -11.34
C SER A 20 -3.38 -44.56 -10.21
N LEU A 21 -2.27 -44.93 -9.58
CA LEU A 21 -1.64 -44.15 -8.50
C LEU A 21 -0.84 -42.95 -9.03
N THR A 22 -0.46 -42.94 -10.31
CA THR A 22 0.34 -41.85 -10.90
C THR A 22 -0.49 -40.69 -11.45
N VAL A 23 -1.80 -40.86 -11.66
CA VAL A 23 -2.65 -39.85 -12.32
C VAL A 23 -2.97 -38.66 -11.41
N THR A 24 -3.06 -38.84 -10.10
CA THR A 24 -3.47 -37.78 -9.16
C THR A 24 -2.41 -36.71 -8.93
N ALA A 25 -1.12 -37.02 -9.11
CA ALA A 25 -0.04 -36.05 -8.91
C ALA A 25 0.16 -35.09 -10.11
N LEU A 26 -0.22 -35.51 -11.33
CA LEU A 26 0.05 -34.73 -12.54
C LEU A 26 -0.94 -33.57 -12.73
N ALA A 27 -2.20 -33.72 -12.30
CA ALA A 27 -3.23 -32.68 -12.40
C ALA A 27 -2.92 -31.44 -11.52
N ALA A 28 -2.28 -31.64 -10.37
CA ALA A 28 -1.85 -30.53 -9.50
C ALA A 28 -0.73 -29.68 -10.13
N SER A 29 0.11 -30.28 -10.99
CA SER A 29 1.18 -29.55 -11.68
C SER A 29 0.69 -28.58 -12.78
N GLY A 30 -0.59 -28.67 -13.16
CA GLY A 30 -1.20 -27.80 -14.19
C GLY A 30 -1.79 -26.49 -13.65
N GLN A 31 -1.90 -26.32 -12.33
CA GLN A 31 -2.53 -25.13 -11.75
C GLN A 31 -1.63 -23.90 -11.76
N VAL A 32 -0.31 -24.05 -11.81
CA VAL A 32 0.63 -22.92 -11.79
C VAL A 32 1.60 -23.03 -12.95
N SER A 33 1.62 -22.03 -13.82
CA SER A 33 2.53 -21.93 -14.96
C SER A 33 3.39 -20.69 -14.86
N PHE A 34 4.69 -20.80 -15.13
CA PHE A 34 5.61 -19.67 -15.13
C PHE A 34 5.80 -19.12 -16.54
N ASN A 35 5.83 -17.79 -16.66
CA ASN A 35 6.16 -17.06 -17.89
C ASN A 35 5.32 -17.50 -19.12
N LEU A 36 4.05 -17.88 -18.90
CA LEU A 36 3.17 -18.42 -19.95
C LEU A 36 2.87 -17.38 -21.05
N SER A 37 2.88 -16.11 -20.69
CA SER A 37 2.50 -14.97 -21.53
C SER A 37 3.64 -13.95 -21.62
N ALA A 38 3.78 -13.32 -22.79
CA ALA A 38 4.59 -12.13 -22.93
C ALA A 38 3.93 -10.94 -22.21
N ILE A 39 4.73 -10.07 -21.62
CA ILE A 39 4.23 -8.92 -20.86
C ILE A 39 4.54 -7.65 -21.61
N LYS A 40 3.53 -6.80 -21.80
CA LYS A 40 3.67 -5.47 -22.36
C LYS A 40 3.19 -4.44 -21.35
N PHE A 41 3.98 -3.38 -21.18
CA PHE A 41 3.65 -2.24 -20.34
C PHE A 41 3.76 -0.98 -21.21
N ASN A 42 2.71 -0.16 -21.23
CA ASN A 42 2.61 1.01 -22.13
C ASN A 42 2.93 0.69 -23.60
N GLY A 43 2.48 -0.46 -24.09
CA GLY A 43 2.70 -0.92 -25.48
C GLY A 43 4.11 -1.46 -25.77
N GLN A 44 5.07 -1.29 -24.85
CA GLN A 44 6.42 -1.85 -24.98
C GLN A 44 6.50 -3.23 -24.34
N GLN A 45 7.19 -4.16 -25.02
CA GLN A 45 7.41 -5.49 -24.49
C GLN A 45 8.51 -5.47 -23.43
N ILE A 46 8.17 -5.89 -22.22
CA ILE A 46 9.08 -5.89 -21.06
C ILE A 46 9.56 -7.29 -20.67
N SER A 47 8.93 -8.33 -21.21
CA SER A 47 9.32 -9.74 -21.09
C SER A 47 8.69 -10.54 -22.23
N ALA A 48 9.48 -11.37 -22.92
CA ALA A 48 8.92 -12.34 -23.85
C ALA A 48 8.32 -13.54 -23.10
N LYS A 49 7.56 -14.37 -23.83
CA LYS A 49 7.06 -15.64 -23.30
C LYS A 49 8.23 -16.56 -22.95
N GLY A 50 8.18 -17.20 -21.78
CA GLY A 50 9.22 -18.08 -21.29
C GLY A 50 10.42 -17.37 -20.66
N GLU A 51 10.52 -16.04 -20.75
CA GLU A 51 11.65 -15.31 -20.20
C GLU A 51 11.51 -15.07 -18.69
N ASN A 52 12.64 -15.20 -18.01
CA ASN A 52 12.79 -14.79 -16.63
C ASN A 52 13.14 -13.31 -16.54
N TYR A 53 12.81 -12.73 -15.40
CA TYR A 53 13.21 -11.39 -15.02
C TYR A 53 14.40 -11.47 -14.05
N THR A 54 15.45 -10.70 -14.32
CA THR A 54 16.64 -10.63 -13.47
C THR A 54 16.51 -9.46 -12.51
N LEU A 55 16.54 -9.76 -11.22
CA LEU A 55 16.56 -8.77 -10.14
C LEU A 55 17.89 -8.00 -10.13
N SER A 56 17.91 -6.83 -9.48
CA SER A 56 19.15 -6.08 -9.21
C SER A 56 20.21 -6.88 -8.44
N SER A 57 19.82 -7.92 -7.72
CA SER A 57 20.73 -8.88 -7.06
C SER A 57 21.42 -9.85 -8.02
N GLY A 58 21.07 -9.84 -9.31
CA GLY A 58 21.52 -10.82 -10.31
C GLY A 58 20.73 -12.14 -10.30
N THR A 59 19.73 -12.27 -9.44
CA THR A 59 18.91 -13.49 -9.34
C THR A 59 17.81 -13.51 -10.41
N ASN A 60 17.68 -14.63 -11.12
CA ASN A 60 16.58 -14.85 -12.06
C ASN A 60 15.33 -15.32 -11.33
N VAL A 61 14.22 -14.64 -11.56
CA VAL A 61 12.89 -14.99 -11.06
C VAL A 61 11.89 -15.05 -12.21
N PRO A 62 10.75 -15.75 -12.07
CA PRO A 62 9.69 -15.69 -13.05
C PRO A 62 9.22 -14.25 -13.29
N ALA A 63 9.07 -13.87 -14.54
CA ALA A 63 8.49 -12.59 -14.92
C ALA A 63 6.97 -12.56 -14.67
N SER A 64 6.31 -13.71 -14.74
CA SER A 64 4.90 -13.87 -14.39
C SER A 64 4.58 -15.28 -13.89
N ILE A 65 3.51 -15.37 -13.11
CA ILE A 65 2.92 -16.62 -12.65
C ILE A 65 1.46 -16.63 -13.11
N THR A 66 1.04 -17.67 -13.82
CA THR A 66 -0.35 -17.87 -14.19
C THR A 66 -0.94 -18.98 -13.36
N TYR A 67 -2.00 -18.68 -12.61
CA TYR A 67 -2.83 -19.66 -11.92
C TYR A 67 -4.01 -20.06 -12.81
N THR A 68 -4.24 -21.35 -12.99
CA THR A 68 -5.40 -21.88 -13.71
C THR A 68 -6.38 -22.48 -12.70
N ASP A 69 -7.59 -21.95 -12.65
CA ASP A 69 -8.65 -22.46 -11.79
C ASP A 69 -9.27 -23.77 -12.31
N GLU A 70 -10.18 -24.36 -11.53
CA GLU A 70 -10.86 -25.62 -11.86
C GLU A 70 -11.73 -25.57 -13.12
N ASN A 71 -12.12 -24.36 -13.56
CA ASN A 71 -12.90 -24.12 -14.77
C ASN A 71 -12.00 -23.85 -15.99
N GLY A 72 -10.67 -23.87 -15.82
CA GLY A 72 -9.69 -23.54 -16.86
C GLY A 72 -9.43 -22.04 -17.03
N GLY A 73 -9.92 -21.19 -16.12
CA GLY A 73 -9.69 -19.75 -16.11
C GLY A 73 -8.28 -19.39 -15.63
N GLY A 74 -7.47 -18.78 -16.50
CA GLY A 74 -6.11 -18.36 -16.18
C GLY A 74 -6.02 -16.94 -15.62
N THR A 75 -5.50 -16.77 -14.40
CA THR A 75 -5.18 -15.48 -13.79
C THR A 75 -3.68 -15.26 -13.74
N THR A 76 -3.19 -14.15 -14.30
CA THR A 76 -1.74 -13.84 -14.32
C THR A 76 -1.38 -12.85 -13.21
N TYR A 77 -0.46 -13.27 -12.36
CA TYR A 77 0.15 -12.48 -11.30
C TYR A 77 1.51 -11.96 -11.75
N LEU A 78 1.81 -10.73 -11.36
CA LEU A 78 3.06 -10.05 -11.65
C LEU A 78 3.81 -9.75 -10.35
N PRO A 79 5.15 -9.87 -10.32
CA PRO A 79 5.94 -9.47 -9.17
C PRO A 79 5.74 -7.97 -8.88
N ALA A 80 5.33 -7.64 -7.65
CA ALA A 80 5.14 -6.25 -7.21
C ALA A 80 6.38 -5.38 -7.45
N LYS A 81 7.57 -5.93 -7.19
CA LYS A 81 8.86 -5.26 -7.46
C LYS A 81 9.07 -4.94 -8.93
N ARG A 82 8.62 -5.81 -9.83
CA ARG A 82 8.73 -5.55 -11.27
C ARG A 82 7.82 -4.40 -11.68
N ILE A 83 6.62 -4.32 -11.11
CA ILE A 83 5.69 -3.21 -11.33
C ILE A 83 6.30 -1.89 -10.82
N SER A 84 6.87 -1.89 -9.61
CA SER A 84 7.47 -0.69 -9.02
C SER A 84 8.62 -0.13 -9.88
N GLU A 85 9.49 -1.01 -10.40
CA GLU A 85 10.57 -0.63 -11.32
C GLU A 85 10.05 -0.01 -12.63
N LEU A 86 8.97 -0.54 -13.20
CA LEU A 86 8.39 -0.03 -14.44
C LEU A 86 7.71 1.32 -14.27
N VAL A 87 7.08 1.53 -13.11
CA VAL A 87 6.39 2.78 -12.78
C VAL A 87 7.36 3.83 -12.21
N GLY A 88 8.58 3.41 -11.83
CA GLY A 88 9.59 4.29 -11.26
C GLY A 88 9.29 4.71 -9.82
N VAL A 89 8.62 3.84 -9.06
CA VAL A 89 8.26 4.08 -7.66
C VAL A 89 8.96 3.09 -6.74
N GLU A 90 9.09 3.46 -5.48
CA GLU A 90 9.65 2.57 -4.47
C GLU A 90 8.64 1.51 -4.03
N ILE A 91 9.21 0.39 -3.56
CA ILE A 91 8.49 -0.73 -2.97
C ILE A 91 9.06 -1.03 -1.59
N GLY A 92 8.18 -1.16 -0.60
CA GLY A 92 8.51 -1.46 0.77
C GLY A 92 7.71 -2.65 1.31
N TYR A 93 8.26 -3.31 2.33
CA TYR A 93 7.54 -4.29 3.13
C TYR A 93 7.57 -3.85 4.58
N ASP A 94 6.39 -3.67 5.18
CA ASP A 94 6.23 -3.42 6.60
C ASP A 94 5.90 -4.73 7.31
N ALA A 95 6.85 -5.23 8.10
CA ALA A 95 6.69 -6.47 8.86
C ALA A 95 5.71 -6.33 10.04
N ALA A 96 5.51 -5.12 10.58
CA ALA A 96 4.61 -4.89 11.71
C ALA A 96 3.14 -5.03 11.27
N THR A 97 2.81 -4.48 10.10
CA THR A 97 1.46 -4.55 9.52
C THR A 97 1.27 -5.69 8.50
N GLY A 98 2.37 -6.35 8.09
CA GLY A 98 2.36 -7.41 7.08
C GLY A 98 2.01 -6.90 5.68
N SER A 99 2.26 -5.62 5.39
CA SER A 99 1.82 -4.94 4.18
C SER A 99 2.97 -4.70 3.19
N VAL A 100 2.64 -4.69 1.90
CA VAL A 100 3.55 -4.29 0.82
C VAL A 100 3.06 -2.96 0.26
N THR A 101 3.93 -1.96 0.26
CA THR A 101 3.63 -0.62 -0.27
C THR A 101 4.33 -0.43 -1.61
N ILE A 102 3.62 0.12 -2.60
CA ILE A 102 4.14 0.49 -3.92
C ILE A 102 3.72 1.93 -4.19
N GLY A 103 4.65 2.84 -4.50
CA GLY A 103 4.27 4.22 -4.84
C GLY A 103 4.66 5.28 -3.82
N GLN A 104 5.02 4.89 -2.60
CA GLN A 104 5.55 5.84 -1.60
C GLN A 104 7.05 5.97 -1.82
N LYS A 105 7.50 7.10 -2.36
CA LYS A 105 8.91 7.51 -2.30
C LYS A 105 9.33 7.54 -0.84
N ALA A 106 10.22 6.66 -0.38
CA ALA A 106 10.85 6.79 0.91
C ALA A 106 11.78 7.99 0.85
N THR A 107 11.26 9.16 1.21
CA THR A 107 12.07 10.03 2.06
C THR A 107 12.35 9.19 3.31
N SER A 108 13.60 8.77 3.49
CA SER A 108 14.01 7.85 4.54
C SER A 108 13.53 8.36 5.90
N SER A 109 12.39 7.86 6.39
CA SER A 109 12.02 7.98 7.78
C SER A 109 12.70 6.83 8.51
N THR A 110 13.99 7.04 8.77
CA THR A 110 14.57 6.49 9.98
C THR A 110 13.65 6.90 11.12
N GLN A 111 12.93 5.93 11.66
CA GLN A 111 12.34 6.07 12.97
C GLN A 111 13.47 6.32 13.95
N THR A 112 13.64 7.58 14.31
CA THR A 112 14.26 7.99 15.56
C THR A 112 13.39 9.11 16.09
N SER A 113 12.59 8.73 17.08
CA SER A 113 11.88 9.65 17.96
C SER A 113 12.88 10.64 18.55
N GLU A 114 12.82 11.90 18.10
CA GLU A 114 13.28 13.06 18.87
C GLU A 114 12.04 13.88 19.24
N ALA A 115 11.56 13.66 20.46
CA ALA A 115 10.25 14.03 21.01
C ALA A 115 9.99 15.55 21.23
N SER A 116 10.43 16.42 20.32
CA SER A 116 10.25 17.88 20.45
C SER A 116 9.56 18.56 19.26
N SER A 117 9.57 17.95 18.08
CA SER A 117 8.97 18.47 16.83
C SER A 117 7.49 18.14 16.68
N ASP A 118 7.09 16.92 17.02
CA ASP A 118 5.71 16.44 16.91
C ASP A 118 4.74 17.28 17.74
N LYS A 119 5.14 17.69 18.95
CA LYS A 119 4.25 18.39 19.89
C LYS A 119 3.74 19.73 19.37
N ALA A 120 4.56 20.48 18.66
CA ALA A 120 4.17 21.81 18.18
C ALA A 120 3.21 21.70 16.97
N ASN A 121 3.49 20.77 16.05
CA ASN A 121 2.62 20.48 14.91
C ASN A 121 1.27 19.91 15.37
N ILE A 122 1.30 18.95 16.31
CA ILE A 122 0.09 18.39 16.93
C ILE A 122 -0.70 19.49 17.63
N LYS A 123 -0.03 20.39 18.36
CA LYS A 123 -0.72 21.52 19.00
C LYS A 123 -1.42 22.43 17.98
N THR A 124 -0.74 22.82 16.90
CA THR A 124 -1.37 23.67 15.87
C THR A 124 -2.54 22.97 15.18
N ALA A 125 -2.42 21.66 14.93
CA ALA A 125 -3.54 20.86 14.45
C ALA A 125 -4.69 20.80 15.47
N GLN A 126 -4.38 20.64 16.75
CA GLN A 126 -5.38 20.61 17.82
C GLN A 126 -6.12 21.95 17.94
N ASP A 127 -5.40 23.07 17.90
CA ASP A 127 -6.00 24.41 17.93
C ASP A 127 -7.00 24.58 16.76
N ALA A 128 -6.67 24.05 15.57
CA ALA A 128 -7.56 24.05 14.40
C ALA A 128 -8.78 23.12 14.54
N VAL A 129 -8.60 21.96 15.15
CA VAL A 129 -9.69 21.04 15.45
C VAL A 129 -10.65 21.64 16.48
N ASP A 130 -10.13 22.31 17.51
CA ASP A 130 -10.93 23.00 18.52
C ASP A 130 -11.72 24.16 17.91
N GLU A 131 -11.09 24.91 17.01
CA GLU A 131 -11.77 25.96 16.25
C GLU A 131 -12.88 25.36 15.37
N LEU A 132 -12.59 24.29 14.62
CA LEU A 132 -13.58 23.59 13.82
C LEU A 132 -14.77 23.14 14.67
N LYS A 133 -14.53 22.47 15.79
CA LYS A 133 -15.58 22.04 16.72
C LYS A 133 -16.47 23.19 17.17
N SER A 134 -15.89 24.35 17.47
CA SER A 134 -16.64 25.52 17.94
C SER A 134 -17.64 26.03 16.90
N THR A 135 -17.36 25.81 15.61
CA THR A 135 -18.24 26.23 14.51
C THR A 135 -19.30 25.18 14.14
N LEU A 136 -19.11 23.93 14.56
CA LEU A 136 -20.01 22.84 14.23
C LEU A 136 -21.27 22.87 15.10
N LYS A 137 -22.43 22.74 14.44
CA LYS A 137 -23.72 22.64 15.13
C LYS A 137 -23.83 21.41 16.04
N ASN A 138 -23.17 20.31 15.64
CA ASN A 138 -23.14 19.03 16.34
C ASN A 138 -21.69 18.51 16.44
N PRO A 139 -20.86 19.06 17.35
CA PRO A 139 -19.43 18.76 17.41
C PRO A 139 -19.15 17.29 17.76
N GLY A 140 -20.00 16.65 18.57
CA GLY A 140 -19.84 15.22 18.94
C GLY A 140 -20.05 14.22 17.79
N SER A 141 -20.37 14.69 16.59
CA SER A 141 -20.45 13.88 15.36
C SER A 141 -19.23 14.06 14.46
N LEU A 142 -18.23 14.85 14.88
CA LEU A 142 -17.05 15.12 14.09
C LEU A 142 -16.24 13.84 13.88
N ILE A 143 -15.89 13.58 12.63
CA ILE A 143 -14.93 12.56 12.23
C ILE A 143 -13.86 13.26 11.41
N LEU A 144 -12.61 13.22 11.88
CA LEU A 144 -11.46 13.70 11.12
C LEU A 144 -11.06 12.63 10.11
N ASN A 145 -11.05 12.98 8.82
CA ASN A 145 -10.60 12.09 7.74
C ASN A 145 -9.12 12.35 7.39
N LYS A 146 -8.70 13.62 7.39
CA LYS A 146 -7.33 14.03 7.12
C LYS A 146 -7.02 15.39 7.73
N VAL A 147 -5.84 15.54 8.32
CA VAL A 147 -5.32 16.82 8.83
C VAL A 147 -3.95 17.08 8.21
N ARG A 148 -3.79 18.24 7.57
CA ARG A 148 -2.57 18.63 6.85
C ARG A 148 -2.12 20.02 7.26
N LEU A 149 -0.83 20.18 7.53
CA LEU A 149 -0.20 21.46 7.80
C LEU A 149 0.70 21.83 6.63
N PHE A 150 0.37 22.91 5.93
CA PHE A 150 1.12 23.46 4.82
C PHE A 150 2.00 24.62 5.29
N TYR A 151 3.19 24.71 4.68
CA TYR A 151 4.16 25.78 4.89
C TYR A 151 4.33 26.54 3.57
N TYR A 152 3.95 27.81 3.54
CA TYR A 152 4.20 28.68 2.40
C TYR A 152 5.43 29.56 2.68
N GLU A 153 6.41 29.53 1.78
CA GLU A 153 7.62 30.38 1.86
C GLU A 153 7.39 31.81 1.34
N ASP A 154 6.17 32.16 0.93
CA ASP A 154 5.85 33.51 0.48
C ASP A 154 5.65 34.48 1.66
N GLN A 155 5.65 35.79 1.37
CA GLN A 155 5.87 36.88 2.34
C GLN A 155 4.81 37.02 3.45
N THR A 156 3.86 36.10 3.53
CA THR A 156 2.79 36.04 4.52
C THR A 156 3.09 34.89 5.47
N ASN A 157 3.86 35.15 6.52
CA ASN A 157 4.25 34.21 7.57
C ASN A 157 3.03 33.57 8.29
N PHE A 158 2.36 32.59 7.67
CA PHE A 158 1.25 31.84 8.25
C PHE A 158 1.37 30.34 7.99
N TYR A 159 0.91 29.53 8.93
CA TYR A 159 0.65 28.11 8.75
C TYR A 159 -0.77 27.92 8.24
N HIS A 160 -0.93 27.06 7.24
CA HIS A 160 -2.24 26.68 6.73
C HIS A 160 -2.55 25.25 7.19
N VAL A 161 -3.60 25.10 8.00
CA VAL A 161 -4.11 23.79 8.41
C VAL A 161 -5.35 23.47 7.59
N GLU A 162 -5.31 22.40 6.82
CA GLU A 162 -6.45 21.87 6.09
C GLU A 162 -6.99 20.63 6.83
N ILE A 163 -8.29 20.65 7.11
CA ILE A 163 -8.99 19.55 7.77
C ILE A 163 -10.07 19.04 6.82
N ASP A 164 -9.92 17.80 6.36
CA ASP A 164 -10.98 17.03 5.71
C ASP A 164 -11.76 16.28 6.81
N TYR A 165 -13.06 16.53 6.94
CA TYR A 165 -13.89 15.98 8.02
C TYR A 165 -15.29 15.58 7.56
N SER A 166 -16.02 14.91 8.45
CA SER A 166 -17.43 14.61 8.29
C SER A 166 -18.17 14.93 9.59
N ALA A 167 -19.33 15.58 9.49
CA ALA A 167 -20.17 15.91 10.64
C ALA A 167 -21.66 15.86 10.27
N THR A 168 -22.54 15.52 11.21
CA THR A 168 -23.99 15.60 11.00
C THR A 168 -24.47 17.05 11.12
N ASN A 169 -24.21 17.86 10.08
CA ASN A 169 -24.55 19.28 9.99
C ASN A 169 -25.72 19.57 9.01
N SER A 170 -26.68 18.65 8.90
CA SER A 170 -27.90 18.74 8.08
C SER A 170 -27.74 18.62 6.55
N LEU A 171 -26.52 18.62 5.99
CA LEU A 171 -26.29 18.31 4.57
C LEU A 171 -25.54 16.99 4.33
N GLY A 172 -24.85 16.44 5.33
CA GLY A 172 -24.23 15.11 5.27
C GLY A 172 -23.22 14.97 4.13
N GLY A 173 -21.93 15.12 4.42
CA GLY A 173 -20.89 15.03 3.40
C GLY A 173 -19.47 15.01 3.96
N TYR A 174 -18.51 14.82 3.05
CA TYR A 174 -17.11 15.12 3.28
C TYR A 174 -16.94 16.63 3.11
N ASP A 175 -16.68 17.30 4.23
CA ASP A 175 -16.45 18.74 4.29
C ASP A 175 -14.95 19.03 4.44
N ARG A 176 -14.54 20.23 4.04
CA ARG A 176 -13.16 20.70 4.19
C ARG A 176 -13.16 22.10 4.78
N SER A 177 -12.33 22.30 5.80
CA SER A 177 -12.08 23.60 6.42
C SER A 177 -10.60 23.96 6.37
N ASN A 178 -10.30 25.24 6.20
CA ASN A 178 -8.96 25.78 6.13
C ASN A 178 -8.77 26.80 7.25
N PHE A 179 -7.71 26.64 8.03
CA PHE A 179 -7.36 27.51 9.15
C PHE A 179 -5.99 28.13 8.91
N TYR A 180 -5.83 29.40 9.26
CA TYR A 180 -4.60 30.17 9.00
C TYR A 180 -4.07 30.75 10.31
N TYR A 181 -2.88 30.29 10.73
CA TYR A 181 -2.24 30.73 11.98
C TYR A 181 -0.98 31.53 11.69
N PRO A 182 -0.77 32.72 12.30
CA PRO A 182 0.46 33.47 12.10
C PRO A 182 1.67 32.71 12.66
N MET A 183 2.81 32.78 11.96
CA MET A 183 4.06 32.08 12.31
C MET A 183 4.72 32.60 13.60
N LEU A 184 4.18 33.67 14.21
CA LEU A 184 4.74 34.38 15.38
C LEU A 184 4.36 33.80 16.74
N TYR A 185 4.04 32.50 16.85
CA TYR A 185 3.91 31.83 18.15
C TYR A 185 5.22 31.12 18.52
N ASP A 186 6.17 31.88 19.04
CA ASP A 186 7.11 31.38 20.06
C ASP A 186 7.06 32.31 21.25
N THR A 187 6.46 31.85 22.35
CA THR A 187 6.87 32.34 23.68
C THR A 187 7.01 31.24 24.72
N THR A 188 6.68 29.97 24.44
CA THR A 188 6.93 28.87 25.40
C THR A 188 6.91 27.49 24.73
N GLY A 189 7.85 27.24 23.80
CA GLY A 189 8.23 25.88 23.44
C GLY A 189 7.81 25.41 22.06
N GLY A 190 8.60 25.80 21.06
CA GLY A 190 8.74 25.08 19.79
C GLY A 190 8.29 25.87 18.57
N THR A 191 9.24 26.44 17.83
CA THR A 191 9.03 26.79 16.41
C THR A 191 8.57 25.52 15.68
N LEU A 192 7.51 25.58 14.87
CA LEU A 192 7.17 24.47 13.98
C LEU A 192 8.38 24.22 13.09
N LYS A 193 9.04 23.07 13.31
CA LYS A 193 10.23 22.71 12.54
C LYS A 193 9.80 21.86 11.37
N ARG A 194 10.28 22.27 10.19
CA ARG A 194 10.22 21.57 8.91
C ARG A 194 11.04 20.28 9.01
N GLU A 195 10.63 19.33 9.84
CA GLU A 195 11.29 18.03 9.86
C GLU A 195 11.14 17.36 8.50
N THR A 196 12.12 16.53 8.17
CA THR A 196 12.45 15.95 6.87
C THR A 196 11.38 15.02 6.26
N ALA A 197 10.14 15.09 6.75
CA ALA A 197 9.00 14.25 6.42
C ALA A 197 7.82 15.09 5.86
N SER A 198 8.09 16.05 4.97
CA SER A 198 7.02 16.67 4.18
C SER A 198 6.53 15.71 3.09
N ILE A 199 5.21 15.58 2.98
CA ILE A 199 4.54 14.90 1.88
C ILE A 199 4.22 15.96 0.83
N ILE A 200 4.40 15.62 -0.44
CA ILE A 200 4.01 16.50 -1.55
C ILE A 200 2.57 16.18 -1.93
N ASP A 201 1.68 17.18 -1.89
CA ASP A 201 0.32 17.00 -2.39
C ASP A 201 0.27 16.91 -3.93
N ARG A 202 -0.93 16.70 -4.49
CA ARG A 202 -1.10 16.59 -5.95
C ARG A 202 -0.67 17.86 -6.69
N ASP A 203 -0.75 19.00 -6.03
CA ASP A 203 -0.52 20.32 -6.60
C ASP A 203 0.93 20.80 -6.36
N GLY A 204 1.76 19.97 -5.73
CA GLY A 204 3.20 20.18 -5.55
C GLY A 204 3.59 20.84 -4.23
N TYR A 205 2.66 21.02 -3.28
CA TYR A 205 2.93 21.67 -2.00
C TYR A 205 3.34 20.65 -0.92
N ASP A 206 4.40 21.00 -0.19
CA ASP A 206 4.88 20.26 0.97
C ASP A 206 3.91 20.44 2.16
N TYR A 207 3.52 19.34 2.78
CA TYR A 207 2.70 19.34 3.98
C TYR A 207 3.11 18.26 4.99
N ILE A 208 2.80 18.50 6.26
CA ILE A 208 2.91 17.51 7.34
C ILE A 208 1.53 16.92 7.59
N SER A 209 1.43 15.59 7.62
CA SER A 209 0.19 14.89 8.00
C SER A 209 0.19 14.68 9.51
N VAL A 210 -0.90 15.04 10.18
CA VAL A 210 -1.11 14.71 11.61
C VAL A 210 -2.13 13.58 11.68
N ALA A 211 -1.82 12.53 12.45
CA ALA A 211 -2.73 11.42 12.63
C ALA A 211 -3.91 11.85 13.51
N SER A 212 -5.13 11.43 13.16
CA SER A 212 -6.32 11.79 13.91
C SER A 212 -6.31 11.23 15.34
N GLU A 213 -5.57 10.14 15.59
CA GLU A 213 -5.41 9.54 16.92
C GLU A 213 -4.56 10.37 17.89
N ASP A 214 -3.76 11.31 17.36
CA ASP A 214 -2.98 12.26 18.16
C ASP A 214 -3.79 13.51 18.55
N LEU A 215 -5.05 13.59 18.09
CA LEU A 215 -5.92 14.76 18.24
C LEU A 215 -7.17 14.41 19.04
N GLU A 216 -7.53 15.28 19.98
CA GLU A 216 -8.72 15.13 20.80
C GLU A 216 -9.92 15.76 20.09
N TYR A 217 -10.83 14.94 19.55
CA TYR A 217 -12.06 15.42 18.92
C TYR A 217 -13.39 14.86 19.45
#